data_AF-A0A831KGZ0-F1
#
_entry.id   AF-A0A831KGZ0-F1
#
_cell.length_a   1.000
_cell.length_b   1.000
_cell.length_c   1.000
_cell.angle_alpha   90.00
_cell.angle_beta   90.00
_cell.angle_gamma   90.00
#
_symmetry.space_group_name_H-M   'P 1'
#
loop_
_entity.id
_entity.type
_entity.pdbx_description
1 polymer ?
#
loop_
_entity_poly.entity_id
_entity_poly.type
_entity_poly.pdbx_seq_one_letter_code
_entity_poly.pdbx_strand_id
1 'polypeptide(L)'
;MKKVSILTMVMAGILMFSMNVFADGMPSSDADSAALAATASGPVDFDLAKATFEKTCSKCHSLNRPLGKTKDRESWNRTTRRMSSRHKALFGKPIPEENRKAIVEYLLMNAGK
;
A
#
# COMPACT_ATOMS: atom_id res chain seq x y z
N MET A 1 -15.23 -32.32 -27.02
CA MET A 1 -14.11 -32.15 -27.97
C MET A 1 -14.02 -30.69 -28.37
N LYS A 2 -12.80 -30.16 -28.37
CA LYS A 2 -12.43 -28.75 -28.47
C LYS A 2 -12.77 -28.18 -29.85
N LYS A 3 -13.18 -26.90 -29.92
CA LYS A 3 -12.54 -25.81 -30.68
C LYS A 3 -13.46 -24.58 -30.69
N VAL A 4 -13.08 -23.56 -29.92
CA VAL A 4 -13.62 -22.20 -30.01
C VAL A 4 -12.87 -21.51 -31.15
N SER A 5 -13.62 -21.01 -32.13
CA SER A 5 -13.08 -20.37 -33.34
C SER A 5 -12.61 -18.95 -33.01
N ILE A 6 -11.30 -18.76 -33.05
CA ILE A 6 -10.62 -17.47 -33.17
C ILE A 6 -10.72 -17.08 -34.64
N LEU A 7 -10.99 -15.81 -34.95
CA LEU A 7 -10.49 -15.04 -36.11
C LEU A 7 -11.59 -14.17 -36.75
N THR A 8 -11.66 -12.91 -36.34
CA THR A 8 -12.09 -11.82 -37.23
C THR A 8 -11.25 -10.57 -36.97
N MET A 9 -10.32 -10.34 -37.89
CA MET A 9 -10.04 -9.07 -38.54
C MET A 9 -9.54 -7.88 -37.72
N VAL A 10 -8.21 -7.73 -37.84
CA VAL A 10 -7.43 -6.50 -37.81
C VAL A 10 -8.16 -5.35 -38.55
N MET A 11 -8.51 -4.30 -37.81
CA MET A 11 -8.90 -3.01 -38.38
C MET A 11 -7.66 -2.14 -38.56
N ALA A 12 -7.17 -2.09 -39.79
CA ALA A 12 -6.25 -1.06 -40.25
C ALA A 12 -7.03 0.25 -40.45
N GLY A 13 -6.56 1.35 -39.86
CA GLY A 13 -7.19 2.65 -40.05
C GLY A 13 -6.67 3.77 -39.16
N ILE A 14 -5.35 3.97 -39.08
CA ILE A 14 -4.80 5.25 -38.61
C ILE A 14 -3.87 5.76 -39.71
N LEU A 15 -4.48 6.47 -40.65
CA LEU A 15 -3.82 7.32 -41.61
C LEU A 15 -3.21 8.52 -40.87
N MET A 16 -1.89 8.61 -40.94
CA MET A 16 -1.09 9.83 -41.08
C MET A 16 -1.75 11.15 -40.63
N PHE A 17 -1.42 11.60 -39.42
CA PHE A 17 -1.41 13.03 -39.10
C PHE A 17 0.04 13.49 -39.06
N SER A 18 0.40 14.22 -40.11
CA SER A 18 1.70 14.82 -40.37
C SER A 18 2.08 15.86 -39.31
N MET A 19 3.34 15.80 -38.88
CA MET A 19 4.31 16.89 -38.69
C MET A 19 3.89 18.19 -37.96
N ASN A 20 4.70 18.46 -36.91
CA ASN A 20 5.06 19.76 -36.31
C ASN A 20 4.14 20.39 -35.27
N VAL A 21 4.38 20.07 -33.99
CA VAL A 21 4.12 20.97 -32.84
C VAL A 21 5.22 20.75 -31.79
N PHE A 22 6.10 21.76 -31.68
CA PHE A 22 6.92 22.18 -30.52
C PHE A 22 8.10 21.32 -30.03
N ALA A 23 9.29 21.67 -30.54
CA ALA A 23 10.53 21.62 -29.80
C ALA A 23 10.69 22.93 -29.01
N ASP A 24 10.33 22.93 -27.71
CA ASP A 24 10.81 23.91 -26.72
C ASP A 24 10.55 23.35 -25.30
N GLY A 25 11.63 22.96 -24.62
CA GLY A 25 11.72 22.88 -23.16
C GLY A 25 10.78 21.93 -22.43
N MET A 26 11.18 20.66 -22.27
CA MET A 26 10.58 19.74 -21.30
C MET A 26 11.21 19.99 -19.91
N PRO A 27 10.53 20.58 -18.91
CA PRO A 27 10.98 20.50 -17.53
C PRO A 27 10.79 19.06 -17.03
N SER A 28 11.89 18.43 -16.64
CA SER A 28 11.95 17.13 -15.97
C SER A 28 11.04 17.13 -14.73
N SER A 29 9.87 16.49 -14.85
CA SER A 29 8.77 16.52 -13.89
C SER A 29 8.85 15.40 -12.83
N ASP A 30 10.04 14.91 -12.53
CA ASP A 30 10.25 13.84 -11.54
C ASP A 30 10.40 14.34 -10.09
N ALA A 31 10.45 15.66 -9.87
CA ALA A 31 10.66 16.25 -8.54
C ALA A 31 9.36 16.58 -7.79
N ASP A 32 8.26 16.89 -8.48
CA ASP A 32 7.04 17.41 -7.83
C ASP A 32 5.99 16.34 -7.52
N SER A 33 6.14 15.12 -8.05
CA SER A 33 5.20 14.01 -7.81
C SER A 33 5.38 13.32 -6.44
N ALA A 34 6.55 13.47 -5.80
CA ALA A 34 6.83 12.84 -4.50
C ALA A 34 6.27 13.64 -3.31
N ALA A 35 6.07 14.95 -3.45
CA ALA A 35 5.58 15.82 -2.39
C ALA A 35 4.06 15.71 -2.17
N LEU A 36 3.29 15.38 -3.21
CA LEU A 36 1.83 15.31 -3.15
C LEU A 36 1.29 13.99 -2.56
N ALA A 37 2.13 12.96 -2.46
CA ALA A 37 1.74 11.64 -1.93
C ALA A 37 1.79 11.54 -0.39
N ALA A 38 2.43 12.50 0.29
CA ALA A 38 2.60 12.47 1.75
C ALA A 38 1.38 12.95 2.55
N THR A 39 0.41 13.62 1.90
CA THR A 39 -0.73 14.28 2.57
C THR A 39 -2.10 13.69 2.20
N ALA A 40 -2.15 12.58 1.45
CA ALA A 40 -3.42 11.97 1.02
C ALA A 40 -4.13 11.12 2.09
N SER A 41 -3.54 10.99 3.27
CA SER A 41 -4.23 10.41 4.42
C SER A 41 -5.02 11.54 5.09
N GLY A 42 -6.35 11.52 4.99
CA GLY A 42 -7.18 12.32 5.88
C GLY A 42 -6.84 12.08 7.36
N PRO A 43 -7.46 12.82 8.29
CA PRO A 43 -7.15 12.69 9.71
C PRO A 43 -7.16 11.22 10.14
N VAL A 44 -6.03 10.73 10.66
CA VAL A 44 -5.96 9.38 11.22
C VAL A 44 -6.81 9.38 12.48
N ASP A 45 -7.88 8.59 12.48
CA ASP A 45 -8.60 8.25 13.72
C ASP A 45 -7.68 7.38 14.57
N PHE A 46 -7.03 8.02 15.55
CA PHE A 46 -6.04 7.38 16.40
C PHE A 46 -6.66 6.36 17.36
N ASP A 47 -7.88 6.58 17.83
CA ASP A 47 -8.57 5.65 18.73
C ASP A 47 -8.96 4.37 17.98
N LEU A 48 -9.45 4.51 16.75
CA LEU A 48 -9.68 3.37 15.86
C LEU A 48 -8.38 2.62 15.55
N ALA A 49 -7.29 3.34 15.29
CA ALA A 49 -5.98 2.75 15.03
C ALA A 49 -5.46 1.95 16.24
N LYS A 50 -5.58 2.51 17.45
CA LYS A 50 -5.25 1.84 18.71
C LYS A 50 -6.09 0.58 18.90
N ALA A 51 -7.42 0.68 18.78
CA ALA A 51 -8.32 -0.46 18.94
C ALA A 51 -8.01 -1.57 17.93
N THR A 52 -7.70 -1.19 16.68
CA THR A 52 -7.30 -2.13 15.63
C THR A 52 -6.00 -2.84 15.97
N PHE A 53 -5.00 -2.11 16.49
CA PHE A 53 -3.75 -2.68 16.97
C PHE A 53 -3.94 -3.65 18.13
N GLU A 54 -4.64 -3.25 19.18
CA GLU A 54 -4.85 -4.08 20.36
C GLU A 54 -5.62 -5.35 20.02
N LYS A 55 -6.72 -5.23 19.26
CA LYS A 55 -7.55 -6.38 18.84
C LYS A 55 -6.82 -7.35 17.91
N THR A 56 -5.95 -6.84 17.04
CA THR A 56 -5.28 -7.67 16.01
C THR A 56 -3.98 -8.26 16.52
N CYS A 57 -3.12 -7.46 17.15
CA CYS A 57 -1.75 -7.85 17.47
C CYS A 57 -1.60 -8.64 18.77
N SER A 58 -2.61 -8.60 19.66
CA SER A 58 -2.62 -9.37 20.92
C SER A 58 -2.95 -10.86 20.71
N LYS A 59 -3.46 -11.24 19.53
CA LYS A 59 -3.94 -12.60 19.23
C LYS A 59 -2.86 -13.70 19.32
N CYS A 60 -1.59 -13.35 19.14
CA CYS A 60 -0.51 -14.35 19.03
C CYS A 60 0.62 -14.16 20.05
N HIS A 61 0.82 -12.95 20.56
CA HIS A 61 1.90 -12.63 21.51
C HIS A 61 1.65 -11.27 22.17
N SER A 62 2.41 -10.96 23.22
CA SER A 62 2.32 -9.67 23.91
C SER A 62 2.54 -8.46 22.99
N LEU A 63 1.80 -7.38 23.27
CA LEU A 63 1.91 -6.08 22.60
C LEU A 63 3.20 -5.34 22.96
N ASN A 64 3.89 -5.74 24.04
CA ASN A 64 5.19 -5.16 24.41
C ASN A 64 6.25 -5.41 23.33
N ARG A 65 6.12 -6.49 22.55
CA ARG A 65 7.10 -6.83 21.51
C ARG A 65 7.17 -5.78 20.39
N PRO A 66 6.04 -5.34 19.78
CA PRO A 66 6.07 -4.21 18.86
C PRO A 66 6.22 -2.86 19.57
N LEU A 67 5.61 -2.65 20.75
CA LEU A 67 5.70 -1.36 21.44
C LEU A 67 7.11 -1.02 21.91
N GLY A 68 7.92 -2.01 22.31
CA GLY A 68 9.32 -1.80 22.72
C GLY A 68 10.31 -1.68 21.57
N LYS A 69 9.88 -1.27 20.37
CA LYS A 69 10.75 -1.11 19.20
C LYS A 69 10.54 0.25 18.54
N THR A 70 11.63 0.88 18.17
CA THR A 70 11.63 2.08 17.33
C THR A 70 11.92 1.67 15.89
N LYS A 71 11.05 2.03 14.95
CA LYS A 71 11.22 1.78 13.51
C LYS A 71 10.57 2.89 12.70
N ASP A 72 11.07 3.10 11.50
CA ASP A 72 10.42 3.93 10.49
C ASP A 72 9.16 3.25 9.90
N ARG A 73 8.43 4.02 9.08
CA ARG A 73 7.19 3.59 8.43
C ARG A 73 7.37 2.41 7.49
N GLU A 74 8.44 2.37 6.71
CA GLU A 74 8.71 1.28 5.76
C GLU A 74 9.00 -0.03 6.51
N SER A 75 9.82 0.05 7.54
CA SER A 75 10.16 -1.03 8.47
C SER A 75 8.94 -1.56 9.22
N TRP A 76 8.02 -0.67 9.63
CA TRP A 76 6.74 -1.09 10.20
C TRP A 76 5.83 -1.76 9.18
N ASN A 77 5.73 -1.22 7.96
CA ASN A 77 4.98 -1.86 6.88
C ASN A 77 5.48 -3.27 6.58
N ARG A 78 6.80 -3.47 6.48
CA ARG A 78 7.41 -4.81 6.32
C ARG A 78 7.03 -5.75 7.47
N THR A 79 7.06 -5.22 8.69
CA THR A 79 6.71 -5.99 9.89
C THR A 79 5.25 -6.43 9.86
N THR A 80 4.30 -5.53 9.57
CA THR A 80 2.87 -5.85 9.55
C THR A 80 2.51 -6.77 8.38
N ARG A 81 3.18 -6.68 7.21
CA ARG A 81 3.04 -7.68 6.13
C ARG A 81 3.46 -9.06 6.59
N ARG A 82 4.62 -9.18 7.23
CA ARG A 82 5.10 -10.46 7.78
C ARG A 82 4.14 -11.03 8.84
N MET A 83 3.55 -10.18 9.69
CA MET A 83 2.55 -10.63 10.67
C MET A 83 1.26 -11.06 9.99
N SER A 84 0.84 -10.37 8.92
CA SER A 84 -0.32 -10.74 8.12
C SER A 84 -0.17 -12.14 7.49
N SER A 85 1.01 -12.45 6.95
CA SER A 85 1.30 -13.82 6.44
C SER A 85 1.20 -14.88 7.54
N ARG A 86 1.68 -14.58 8.76
CA ARG A 86 1.55 -15.50 9.91
C ARG A 86 0.11 -15.63 10.38
N HIS A 87 -0.63 -14.52 10.42
CA HIS A 87 -2.05 -14.53 10.75
C HIS A 87 -2.83 -15.38 9.74
N LYS A 88 -2.49 -15.32 8.45
CA LYS A 88 -3.05 -16.23 7.43
C LYS A 88 -2.72 -17.69 7.71
N ALA A 89 -1.48 -18.00 8.06
CA ALA A 89 -1.08 -19.37 8.38
C ALA A 89 -1.81 -19.93 9.61
N LEU A 90 -2.09 -19.11 10.63
CA LEU A 90 -2.72 -19.54 11.88
C LEU A 90 -4.25 -19.51 11.86
N PHE A 91 -4.85 -18.55 11.16
CA PHE A 91 -6.30 -18.29 11.20
C PHE A 91 -6.98 -18.41 9.83
N GLY A 92 -6.26 -18.87 8.81
CA GLY A 92 -6.78 -19.03 7.44
C GLY A 92 -6.98 -17.74 6.65
N LYS A 93 -6.79 -16.57 7.27
CA LYS A 93 -6.98 -15.25 6.62
C LYS A 93 -5.89 -14.25 6.98
N PRO A 94 -5.41 -13.42 6.03
CA PRO A 94 -4.45 -12.37 6.33
C PRO A 94 -5.08 -11.25 7.17
N ILE A 95 -4.25 -10.42 7.78
CA ILE A 95 -4.69 -9.12 8.32
C ILE A 95 -5.01 -8.22 7.12
N PRO A 96 -6.22 -7.63 7.04
CA PRO A 96 -6.61 -6.73 5.97
C PRO A 96 -5.69 -5.51 5.83
N GLU A 97 -5.57 -4.95 4.63
CA GLU A 97 -4.61 -3.89 4.33
C GLU A 97 -4.89 -2.61 5.11
N GLU A 98 -6.16 -2.22 5.20
CA GLU A 98 -6.66 -1.09 5.96
C GLU A 98 -6.29 -1.22 7.44
N ASN A 99 -6.43 -2.41 8.01
CA ASN A 99 -6.04 -2.67 9.40
C ASN A 99 -4.52 -2.58 9.57
N ARG A 100 -3.73 -3.07 8.60
CA ARG A 100 -2.27 -2.93 8.66
C ARG A 100 -1.85 -1.46 8.61
N LYS A 101 -2.47 -0.65 7.77
CA LYS A 101 -2.18 0.80 7.67
C LYS A 101 -2.49 1.50 8.99
N ALA A 102 -3.67 1.28 9.55
CA ALA A 102 -4.05 1.83 10.86
C ALA A 102 -3.06 1.40 11.96
N ILE A 103 -2.65 0.14 11.98
CA ILE A 103 -1.63 -0.37 12.91
C ILE A 103 -0.29 0.35 12.74
N VAL A 104 0.13 0.62 11.50
CA VAL A 104 1.39 1.34 11.23
C VAL A 104 1.32 2.78 11.77
N GLU A 105 0.20 3.48 11.57
CA GLU A 105 0.01 4.83 12.14
C GLU A 105 0.14 4.82 13.66
N TYR A 106 -0.53 3.88 14.33
CA TYR A 106 -0.46 3.75 15.79
C TYR A 106 0.97 3.48 16.27
N LEU A 107 1.68 2.56 15.62
CA LEU A 107 3.06 2.19 16.00
C LEU A 107 4.06 3.34 15.79
N LEU A 108 3.88 4.16 14.76
CA LEU A 108 4.76 5.32 14.54
C LEU A 108 4.65 6.36 15.65
N MET A 109 3.46 6.53 16.22
CA MET A 109 3.23 7.52 17.28
C MET A 109 3.54 6.97 18.68
N ASN A 110 3.47 5.65 18.88
CA ASN A 110 3.42 5.08 20.22
C ASN A 110 4.47 4.00 20.53
N ALA A 111 5.22 3.50 19.55
CA ALA A 111 6.28 2.54 19.79
C ALA A 111 7.62 3.23 20.13
N GLY A 112 8.49 2.53 20.84
CA GLY A 112 9.81 3.02 21.25
C GLY A 112 9.81 3.96 22.45
N LYS A 113 8.70 3.99 23.21
CA LYS A 113 8.52 4.77 24.44
C LYS A 113 8.72 3.89 25.67
#